data_AF-A0A1B7JA51-F1
#
_entry.id   AF-A0A1B7JA51-F1
#
_cell.length_a   1.000
_cell.length_b   1.000
_cell.length_c   1.000
_cell.angle_alpha   90.00
_cell.angle_beta   90.00
_cell.angle_gamma   90.00
#
_symmetry.space_group_name_H-M   'P 1'
#
loop_
_entity.id
_entity.type
_entity.pdbx_description
1 polymer ?
#
loop_
_entity_poly.entity_id
_entity_poly.type
_entity_poly.pdbx_seq_one_letter_code
_entity_poly.pdbx_strand_id
1 'polypeptide(L)'
;MSTRRSAGEFWLEIDARRHWIFLDIDGVLHRAENGSLEFMPVLDHVLTQCPQTGIILSTNWRTGVPREMVLSHFPAGIRDRIAGLNPDLDGLVNNHVRYHECMAVVKRFGLQHYTFVDDTARLFPTDCPALFLTHRHEGLNATQGSALIDRIRLMK
;
A
#
# COMPACT_ATOMS: atom_id res chain seq x y z
N MET A 1 19.59 -14.01 -14.58
CA MET A 1 18.27 -13.84 -15.21
C MET A 1 17.81 -12.43 -14.91
N SER A 2 17.74 -11.56 -15.93
CA SER A 2 17.23 -10.19 -15.75
C SER A 2 15.73 -10.30 -15.48
N THR A 3 15.31 -10.15 -14.23
CA THR A 3 13.90 -9.92 -13.90
C THR A 3 13.46 -8.68 -14.68
N ARG A 4 12.43 -8.81 -15.51
CA ARG A 4 11.82 -7.62 -16.14
C ARG A 4 11.23 -6.79 -15.02
N ARG A 5 11.82 -5.62 -14.76
CA ARG A 5 11.21 -4.60 -13.89
C ARG A 5 9.83 -4.26 -14.43
N SER A 6 8.81 -4.32 -13.56
CA SER A 6 7.41 -4.21 -13.94
C SER A 6 6.95 -2.74 -13.99
N ALA A 7 6.14 -2.38 -14.98
CA ALA A 7 5.49 -1.07 -15.08
C ALA A 7 4.26 -0.92 -14.15
N GLY A 8 4.13 -1.83 -13.17
CA GLY A 8 2.94 -2.04 -12.37
C GLY A 8 1.90 -2.89 -13.11
N GLU A 9 1.10 -3.62 -12.34
CA GLU A 9 0.03 -4.48 -12.86
C GLU A 9 -1.29 -4.07 -12.22
N PHE A 10 -2.32 -3.81 -13.03
CA PHE A 10 -3.61 -3.33 -12.55
C PHE A 10 -4.73 -4.16 -13.19
N TRP A 11 -5.61 -4.73 -12.38
CA TRP A 11 -6.66 -5.66 -12.80
C TRP A 11 -8.07 -5.24 -12.38
N LEU A 12 -8.20 -4.20 -11.54
CA LEU A 12 -9.48 -3.53 -11.33
C LEU A 12 -9.43 -2.12 -11.92
N GLU A 13 -10.61 -1.56 -12.19
CA GLU A 13 -10.75 -0.16 -12.58
C GLU A 13 -10.28 0.77 -11.45
N ILE A 14 -9.57 1.83 -11.84
CA ILE A 14 -9.06 2.84 -10.93
C ILE A 14 -9.80 4.16 -11.17
N ASP A 15 -10.72 4.51 -10.25
CA ASP A 15 -11.37 5.83 -10.23
C ASP A 15 -10.47 6.84 -9.50
N ALA A 16 -10.12 7.92 -10.20
CA ALA A 16 -9.30 9.03 -9.70
C ALA A 16 -9.87 9.74 -8.47
N ARG A 17 -11.20 9.73 -8.29
CA ARG A 17 -11.91 10.40 -7.19
C ARG A 17 -12.02 9.52 -5.94
N ARG A 18 -11.68 8.23 -6.06
CA ARG A 18 -11.66 7.30 -4.94
C ARG A 18 -10.40 7.54 -4.08
N HIS A 19 -10.47 7.26 -2.78
CA HIS A 19 -9.26 7.24 -1.95
C HIS A 19 -8.48 5.95 -2.19
N TRP A 20 -7.18 6.05 -2.44
CA TRP A 20 -6.31 4.89 -2.66
C TRP A 20 -5.26 4.76 -1.57
N ILE A 21 -5.23 3.61 -0.90
CA ILE A 21 -4.12 3.23 -0.02
C ILE A 21 -3.06 2.52 -0.85
N PHE A 22 -1.83 3.03 -0.82
CA PHE A 22 -0.65 2.28 -1.25
C PHE A 22 -0.12 1.52 -0.05
N LEU A 23 -0.24 0.20 -0.07
CA LEU A 23 -0.09 -0.63 1.12
C LEU A 23 1.17 -1.49 1.06
N ASP A 24 2.10 -1.28 1.99
CA ASP A 24 3.13 -2.27 2.30
C ASP A 24 2.57 -3.39 3.22
N ILE A 25 3.30 -4.50 3.31
CA ILE A 25 2.95 -5.67 4.11
C ILE A 25 3.88 -5.77 5.33
N ASP A 26 5.20 -5.88 5.11
CA ASP A 26 6.17 -6.06 6.18
C ASP A 26 6.25 -4.80 7.05
N GLY A 27 6.13 -4.96 8.38
CA GLY A 27 6.06 -3.84 9.32
C GLY A 27 4.74 -3.05 9.30
N VAL A 28 3.77 -3.46 8.46
CA VAL A 28 2.43 -2.86 8.38
C VAL A 28 1.36 -3.87 8.77
N LEU A 29 1.15 -4.92 7.96
CA LEU A 29 0.15 -5.96 8.21
C LEU A 29 0.61 -7.01 9.20
N HIS A 30 1.89 -6.98 9.56
CA HIS A 30 2.46 -7.71 10.66
C HIS A 30 3.73 -7.03 11.19
N ARG A 31 4.19 -7.47 12.37
CA ARG A 31 5.42 -6.94 12.97
C ARG A 31 6.65 -7.46 12.23
N ALA A 32 7.55 -6.55 11.88
CA ALA A 32 8.76 -6.84 11.11
C ALA A 32 8.44 -7.74 9.90
N GLU A 33 9.12 -8.86 9.75
CA GLU A 33 8.97 -9.82 8.65
C GLU A 33 8.42 -11.18 9.14
N ASN A 34 7.56 -11.18 10.17
CA ASN A 34 7.12 -12.44 10.80
C ASN A 34 6.13 -13.27 9.94
N GLY A 35 5.52 -12.66 8.91
CA GLY A 35 4.59 -13.31 7.99
C GLY A 35 3.21 -13.69 8.54
N SER A 36 2.87 -13.40 9.80
CA SER A 36 1.58 -13.82 10.38
C SER A 36 0.38 -13.02 9.91
N LEU A 37 0.59 -11.84 9.31
CA LEU A 37 -0.46 -10.93 8.84
C LEU A 37 -1.50 -10.62 9.94
N GLU A 38 -1.07 -10.53 11.21
CA GLU A 38 -1.97 -10.43 12.36
C GLU A 38 -2.83 -9.16 12.37
N PHE A 39 -2.48 -8.14 11.58
CA PHE A 39 -3.25 -6.90 11.46
C PHE A 39 -4.22 -6.88 10.27
N MET A 40 -4.41 -8.01 9.59
CA MET A 40 -5.46 -8.14 8.56
C MET A 40 -6.86 -7.76 9.07
N PRO A 41 -7.30 -8.13 10.30
CA PRO A 41 -8.58 -7.69 10.83
C PRO A 41 -8.67 -6.17 11.03
N VAL A 42 -7.54 -5.51 11.29
CA VAL A 42 -7.51 -4.04 11.41
C VAL A 42 -7.66 -3.40 10.04
N LEU A 43 -6.97 -3.92 9.01
CA LEU A 43 -7.17 -3.47 7.63
C LEU A 43 -8.63 -3.63 7.18
N ASP A 44 -9.25 -4.78 7.46
CA ASP A 44 -10.66 -5.03 7.16
C ASP A 44 -11.57 -3.99 7.83
N HIS A 45 -11.30 -3.68 9.10
CA HIS A 45 -12.01 -2.63 9.83
C HIS A 45 -11.85 -1.26 9.18
N VAL A 46 -10.64 -0.87 8.76
CA VAL A 46 -10.39 0.40 8.04
C VAL A 46 -11.21 0.47 6.75
N LEU A 47 -11.21 -0.59 5.95
CA LEU A 47 -11.96 -0.64 4.68
C LEU A 47 -13.47 -0.65 4.88
N THR A 48 -13.95 -1.26 5.96
CA THR A 48 -15.36 -1.22 6.38
C THR A 48 -15.78 0.19 6.77
N GLN A 49 -14.94 0.91 7.52
CA GLN A 49 -15.19 2.30 7.94
C GLN A 49 -15.02 3.32 6.79
N CYS A 50 -14.29 2.93 5.74
CA CYS A 50 -14.01 3.74 4.56
C CYS A 50 -14.36 2.97 3.26
N PRO A 51 -15.66 2.76 2.97
CA PRO A 51 -16.12 1.86 1.89
C PRO A 51 -15.77 2.33 0.47
N GLN A 52 -15.37 3.58 0.31
CA GLN A 52 -14.87 4.14 -0.96
C GLN A 52 -13.33 4.12 -1.02
N THR A 53 -12.67 3.17 -0.38
CA THR A 53 -11.20 3.07 -0.40
C THR A 53 -10.74 1.89 -1.23
N GLY A 54 -9.88 2.13 -2.21
CA GLY A 54 -9.18 1.07 -2.95
C GLY A 54 -7.78 0.84 -2.40
N ILE A 55 -7.19 -0.30 -2.74
CA ILE A 55 -5.81 -0.66 -2.39
C ILE A 55 -4.98 -0.81 -3.67
N ILE A 56 -3.79 -0.26 -3.64
CA ILE A 56 -2.68 -0.62 -4.54
C ILE A 56 -1.60 -1.21 -3.64
N LEU A 57 -1.18 -2.44 -3.90
CA LEU A 57 -0.10 -3.03 -3.12
C LEU A 57 1.22 -2.37 -3.52
N SER A 58 1.96 -1.98 -2.49
CA SER A 58 3.22 -1.25 -2.54
C SER A 58 4.21 -1.98 -1.65
N THR A 59 4.52 -3.23 -2.01
CA THR A 59 5.31 -4.16 -1.18
C THR A 59 6.38 -4.85 -2.00
N ASN A 60 7.49 -5.20 -1.36
CA ASN A 60 8.58 -5.94 -2.03
C ASN A 60 8.17 -7.35 -2.46
N TRP A 61 7.11 -7.92 -1.88
CA TRP A 61 6.61 -9.24 -2.26
C TRP A 61 6.32 -9.33 -3.76
N ARG A 62 5.87 -8.23 -4.40
CA ARG A 62 5.58 -8.18 -5.84
C ARG A 62 6.76 -8.51 -6.77
N THR A 63 8.00 -8.43 -6.27
CA THR A 63 9.23 -8.63 -7.07
C THR A 63 9.67 -10.09 -7.12
N GLY A 64 9.29 -10.89 -6.12
CA GLY A 64 9.73 -12.28 -5.97
C GLY A 64 8.60 -13.29 -5.78
N VAL A 65 7.37 -12.83 -5.54
CA VAL A 65 6.19 -13.66 -5.28
C VAL A 65 5.16 -13.44 -6.38
N PRO A 66 4.65 -14.50 -7.03
CA PRO A 66 3.59 -14.37 -8.02
C PRO A 66 2.36 -13.65 -7.46
N ARG A 67 1.73 -12.79 -8.27
CA ARG A 67 0.54 -12.02 -7.86
C ARG A 67 -0.51 -12.89 -7.20
N GLU A 68 -0.83 -14.04 -7.79
CA GLU A 68 -1.87 -14.95 -7.30
C GLU A 68 -1.56 -15.44 -5.89
N MET A 69 -0.28 -15.67 -5.60
CA MET A 69 0.19 -16.08 -4.27
C MET A 69 0.09 -14.91 -3.29
N VAL A 70 0.51 -13.70 -3.66
CA VAL A 70 0.32 -12.50 -2.83
C VAL A 70 -1.17 -12.30 -2.49
N LEU A 71 -2.05 -12.37 -3.48
CA LEU A 71 -3.49 -12.20 -3.30
C LEU A 71 -4.14 -13.32 -2.48
N SER A 72 -3.57 -14.52 -2.48
CA SER A 72 -4.09 -15.66 -1.71
C SER A 72 -4.05 -15.43 -0.20
N HIS A 73 -3.17 -14.54 0.29
CA HIS A 73 -3.09 -14.15 1.69
C HIS A 73 -4.24 -13.24 2.14
N PHE A 74 -4.95 -12.60 1.20
CA PHE A 74 -6.00 -11.65 1.52
C PHE A 74 -7.39 -12.34 1.51
N PRO A 75 -8.23 -12.12 2.54
CA PRO A 75 -9.62 -12.57 2.50
C PRO A 75 -10.35 -11.89 1.33
N ALA A 76 -11.39 -12.55 0.80
CA ALA A 76 -12.10 -12.09 -0.40
C ALA A 76 -12.52 -10.61 -0.32
N GLY A 77 -13.10 -10.19 0.81
CA GLY A 77 -13.56 -8.80 1.00
C GLY A 77 -12.46 -7.74 0.87
N ILE A 78 -11.21 -8.06 1.24
CA ILE A 78 -10.07 -7.15 1.05
C ILE A 78 -9.51 -7.31 -0.37
N ARG A 79 -9.38 -8.54 -0.85
CA ARG A 79 -8.84 -8.87 -2.16
C ARG A 79 -9.59 -8.16 -3.28
N ASP A 80 -10.91 -8.08 -3.18
CA ASP A 80 -11.79 -7.40 -4.14
C ASP A 80 -11.62 -5.87 -4.13
N ARG A 81 -10.84 -5.34 -3.18
CA ARG A 81 -10.49 -3.91 -3.07
C ARG A 81 -9.07 -3.63 -3.56
N ILE A 82 -8.27 -4.66 -3.87
CA ILE A 82 -6.92 -4.51 -4.40
C ILE A 82 -7.00 -4.39 -5.92
N ALA A 83 -6.67 -3.21 -6.45
CA ALA A 83 -6.73 -2.94 -7.88
C ALA A 83 -5.44 -3.28 -8.62
N GLY A 84 -4.31 -3.36 -7.92
CA GLY A 84 -3.04 -3.60 -8.58
C GLY A 84 -1.81 -3.61 -7.67
N LEU A 85 -0.66 -3.76 -8.32
CA LEU A 85 0.69 -3.66 -7.80
C LEU A 85 1.35 -2.42 -8.43
N ASN A 86 2.02 -1.61 -7.62
CA ASN A 86 2.81 -0.50 -8.14
C ASN A 86 4.06 -0.99 -8.94
N PRO A 87 4.65 -0.14 -9.80
CA PRO A 87 5.87 -0.47 -10.54
C PRO A 87 7.05 -0.85 -9.64
N ASP A 88 8.05 -1.51 -10.20
CA ASP A 88 9.37 -1.71 -9.56
C ASP A 88 10.39 -0.78 -10.21
N LEU A 89 10.81 0.23 -9.45
CA LEU A 89 11.78 1.23 -9.88
C LEU A 89 13.13 1.09 -9.16
N ASP A 90 13.37 -0.03 -8.48
CA ASP A 90 14.64 -0.23 -7.78
C ASP A 90 15.83 -0.17 -8.75
N GLY A 91 16.87 0.56 -8.35
CA GLY A 91 18.03 0.88 -9.18
C GLY A 91 17.74 1.72 -10.44
N LEU A 92 16.53 2.28 -10.62
CA LEU A 92 16.23 3.29 -11.66
C LEU A 92 16.14 4.70 -11.09
N VAL A 93 15.97 4.83 -9.78
CA VAL A 93 15.95 6.10 -9.05
C VAL A 93 16.91 6.03 -7.87
N ASN A 94 17.54 7.16 -7.54
CA ASN A 94 18.64 7.17 -6.57
C ASN A 94 18.17 7.23 -5.11
N ASN A 95 16.98 7.75 -4.85
CA ASN A 95 16.41 7.93 -3.50
C ASN A 95 14.89 7.79 -3.55
N HIS A 96 14.28 7.56 -2.38
CA HIS A 96 12.82 7.53 -2.21
C HIS A 96 12.09 6.62 -3.21
N VAL A 97 12.63 5.43 -3.45
CA VAL A 97 12.15 4.53 -4.51
C VAL A 97 10.65 4.25 -4.39
N ARG A 98 10.16 3.92 -3.19
CA ARG A 98 8.74 3.63 -2.94
C ARG A 98 7.86 4.83 -3.25
N TYR A 99 8.29 6.04 -2.87
CA TYR A 99 7.58 7.26 -3.25
C TYR A 99 7.48 7.41 -4.77
N HIS A 100 8.57 7.21 -5.52
CA HIS A 100 8.54 7.32 -6.98
C HIS A 100 7.63 6.26 -7.62
N GLU A 101 7.63 5.04 -7.09
CA GLU A 101 6.75 3.96 -7.55
C GLU A 101 5.27 4.31 -7.31
N CYS A 102 4.91 4.74 -6.11
CA CYS A 102 3.55 5.20 -5.79
C CYS A 102 3.15 6.38 -6.67
N MET A 103 4.02 7.39 -6.81
CA MET A 103 3.74 8.58 -7.58
C MET A 103 3.62 8.31 -9.08
N ALA A 104 4.29 7.29 -9.62
CA ALA A 104 4.08 6.86 -11.00
C ALA A 104 2.63 6.43 -11.23
N VAL A 105 2.02 5.74 -10.25
CA VAL A 105 0.62 5.33 -10.30
C VAL A 105 -0.32 6.53 -10.11
N VAL A 106 -0.04 7.39 -9.12
CA VAL A 106 -0.80 8.64 -8.88
C VAL A 106 -0.89 9.47 -10.17
N LYS A 107 0.24 9.69 -10.84
CA LYS A 107 0.29 10.46 -12.09
C LYS A 107 -0.41 9.74 -13.24
N ARG A 108 -0.21 8.42 -13.38
CA ARG A 108 -0.81 7.62 -14.46
C ARG A 108 -2.33 7.65 -14.44
N PHE A 109 -2.94 7.61 -13.26
CA PHE A 109 -4.40 7.55 -13.10
C PHE A 109 -5.03 8.86 -12.63
N GLY A 110 -4.23 9.92 -12.42
CA GLY A 110 -4.74 11.21 -11.97
C GLY A 110 -5.37 11.17 -10.58
N LEU A 111 -4.85 10.35 -9.67
CA LEU A 111 -5.44 10.12 -8.35
C LEU A 111 -5.46 11.42 -7.53
N GLN A 112 -6.64 11.76 -7.00
CA GLN A 112 -6.85 12.98 -6.23
C GLN A 112 -6.63 12.76 -4.72
N HIS A 113 -6.94 11.54 -4.25
CA HIS A 113 -6.89 11.19 -2.83
C HIS A 113 -6.10 9.90 -2.63
N TYR A 114 -5.01 9.96 -1.87
CA TYR A 114 -4.17 8.80 -1.62
C TYR A 114 -3.39 8.88 -0.31
N THR A 115 -3.11 7.73 0.28
CA THR A 115 -2.25 7.57 1.47
C THR A 115 -1.24 6.46 1.20
N PHE A 116 0.03 6.70 1.52
CA PHE A 116 1.05 5.65 1.54
C PHE A 116 1.11 5.08 2.95
N VAL A 117 0.96 3.77 3.13
CA VAL A 117 1.03 3.10 4.44
C VAL A 117 2.23 2.17 4.40
N ASP A 118 3.25 2.52 5.17
CA ASP A 118 4.58 1.94 5.08
C ASP A 118 5.30 2.11 6.43
N ASP A 119 6.26 1.24 6.74
CA ASP A 119 7.04 1.30 7.98
C ASP A 119 8.43 1.94 7.78
N THR A 120 8.82 2.20 6.53
CA THR A 120 10.18 2.56 6.17
C THR A 120 10.28 3.99 5.65
N ALA A 121 10.41 4.95 6.58
CA ALA A 121 10.45 6.38 6.28
C ALA A 121 11.46 6.80 5.19
N ARG A 122 12.65 6.17 5.15
CA ARG A 122 13.72 6.51 4.17
C ARG A 122 13.33 6.27 2.70
N LEU A 123 12.27 5.52 2.43
CA LEU A 123 11.77 5.28 1.08
C LEU A 123 10.88 6.42 0.56
N PHE A 124 10.69 7.47 1.36
CA PHE A 124 9.88 8.63 1.06
C PHE A 124 10.66 9.93 1.34
N PRO A 125 10.32 11.05 0.67
CA PRO A 125 10.87 12.35 1.02
C PRO A 125 10.61 12.70 2.49
N THR A 126 11.51 13.48 3.09
CA THR A 126 11.29 14.08 4.40
C THR A 126 9.97 14.85 4.41
N ASP A 127 9.20 14.71 5.50
CA ASP A 127 7.88 15.32 5.67
C ASP A 127 6.86 14.99 4.58
N CYS A 128 6.99 13.83 3.92
CA CYS A 128 6.03 13.39 2.89
C CYS A 128 4.60 13.40 3.44
N PRO A 129 3.74 14.35 3.04
CA PRO A 129 2.46 14.56 3.70
C PRO A 129 1.48 13.42 3.44
N ALA A 130 1.69 12.63 2.38
CA ALA A 130 0.89 11.47 2.02
C ALA A 130 1.31 10.19 2.77
N LEU A 131 2.49 10.17 3.43
CA LEU A 131 2.95 9.01 4.20
C LEU A 131 2.24 8.92 5.55
N PHE A 132 1.66 7.76 5.81
CA PHE A 132 1.22 7.28 7.11
C PHE A 132 2.23 6.23 7.56
N LEU A 133 3.16 6.65 8.41
CA LEU A 133 4.27 5.82 8.85
C LEU A 133 3.83 4.94 10.02
N THR A 134 3.88 3.62 9.85
CA THR A 134 3.75 2.67 10.97
C THR A 134 5.10 2.46 11.64
N HIS A 135 5.09 2.00 12.89
CA HIS A 135 6.31 1.52 13.52
C HIS A 135 6.52 0.04 13.19
N ARG A 136 7.67 -0.34 12.62
CA ARG A 136 7.98 -1.70 12.14
C ARG A 136 7.61 -2.82 13.12
N HIS A 137 7.82 -2.61 14.40
CA HIS A 137 7.57 -3.63 15.44
C HIS A 137 6.18 -3.53 16.09
N GLU A 138 5.36 -2.58 15.68
CA GLU A 138 3.99 -2.40 16.16
C GLU A 138 2.93 -2.61 15.07
N GLY A 139 3.27 -2.33 13.81
CA GLY A 139 2.40 -2.44 12.65
C GLY A 139 1.17 -1.52 12.68
N LEU A 140 0.18 -1.86 11.86
CA LEU A 140 -1.11 -1.18 11.75
C LEU A 140 -2.05 -1.59 12.89
N ASN A 141 -1.57 -1.72 14.13
CA ASN A 141 -2.42 -2.10 15.27
C ASN A 141 -3.70 -1.24 15.40
N ALA A 142 -4.62 -1.61 16.29
CA ALA A 142 -5.92 -0.95 16.42
C ALA A 142 -5.83 0.59 16.57
N THR A 143 -4.84 1.11 17.29
CA THR A 143 -4.61 2.55 17.44
C THR A 143 -4.22 3.20 16.11
N GLN A 144 -3.29 2.59 15.38
CA GLN A 144 -2.89 3.06 14.05
C GLN A 144 -4.03 2.93 13.03
N GLY A 145 -4.84 1.88 13.12
CA GLY A 145 -6.04 1.70 12.29
C GLY A 145 -7.04 2.84 12.46
N SER A 146 -7.35 3.24 13.70
CA SER A 146 -8.22 4.39 13.98
C SER A 146 -7.64 5.70 13.41
N ALA A 147 -6.34 5.94 13.60
CA ALA A 147 -5.69 7.13 13.06
C ALA A 147 -5.69 7.16 11.51
N LEU A 148 -5.55 6.00 10.86
CA LEU A 148 -5.64 5.89 9.41
C LEU A 148 -7.06 6.18 8.90
N ILE A 149 -8.10 5.71 9.61
CA ILE A 149 -9.50 6.03 9.30
C ILE A 149 -9.74 7.55 9.35
N ASP A 150 -9.31 8.20 10.43
CA ASP A 150 -9.49 9.65 10.59
C ASP A 150 -8.79 10.41 9.48
N ARG A 151 -7.56 10.02 9.15
CA ARG A 151 -6.81 10.59 8.03
C ARG A 151 -7.51 10.45 6.70
N ILE A 152 -8.01 9.25 6.36
CA ILE A 152 -8.74 9.02 5.10
C ILE A 152 -10.01 9.88 5.05
N ARG A 153 -10.69 10.08 6.17
CA ARG A 153 -11.90 10.91 6.25
C ARG A 153 -11.61 12.40 6.08
N LEU A 154 -10.47 12.88 6.58
CA LEU A 154 -10.04 14.28 6.45
C LEU A 154 -9.55 14.64 5.03
N MET A 155 -9.16 13.64 4.24
CA MET A 155 -8.65 13.82 2.88
C MET A 155 -9.74 13.77 1.81
N LYS A 156 -11.03 13.63 2.17
CA LYS A 156 -12.17 13.62 1.24
C LYS A 156 -12.57 15.01 0.76
#